data_AF-A0A838VL55-F1
#
_entry.id   AF-A0A838VL55-F1
#
_cell.length_a   1.000
_cell.length_b   1.000
_cell.length_c   1.000
_cell.angle_alpha   90.00
_cell.angle_beta   90.00
_cell.angle_gamma   90.00
#
_symmetry.space_group_name_H-M   'P 1'
#
loop_
_entity.id
_entity.type
_entity.pdbx_description
1 polymer ?
#
loop_
_entity_poly.entity_id
_entity_poly.type
_entity_poly.pdbx_seq_one_letter_code
_entity_poly.pdbx_strand_id
1 'polypeptide(L)'
;ITEDWIVENRAQEAHAFHIHQIHFLVLLSPESSEVGMLRDTISIPAWDGKSTTYPQVRLRMDFRGKGSSIAGTFVYHCHILEHEDGGMMGSIEVLKKA
;
A
#
# COMPACT_ATOMS: atom_id res chain seq x y z
N ILE A 1 -14.41 -4.18 5.73
CA ILE A 1 -13.71 -5.47 5.99
C ILE A 1 -12.31 -5.16 6.54
N THR A 2 -11.60 -6.11 7.14
CA THR A 2 -10.17 -5.99 7.44
C THR A 2 -9.41 -6.99 6.58
N GLU A 3 -8.38 -6.54 5.88
CA GLU A 3 -7.60 -7.33 4.92
C GLU A 3 -6.10 -7.19 5.21
N ASP A 4 -5.32 -8.23 4.92
CA ASP A 4 -3.87 -8.14 4.93
C ASP A 4 -3.39 -8.16 3.48
N TRP A 5 -2.81 -7.04 3.03
CA TRP A 5 -2.26 -6.90 1.69
C TRP A 5 -0.76 -7.21 1.72
N ILE A 6 -0.29 -7.89 0.67
CA ILE A 6 1.12 -8.06 0.37
C ILE A 6 1.41 -7.17 -0.83
N VAL A 7 2.30 -6.19 -0.65
CA VAL A 7 2.71 -5.29 -1.72
C VAL A 7 4.16 -5.60 -2.06
N GLU A 8 4.39 -6.08 -3.29
CA GLU A 8 5.70 -6.47 -3.79
C GLU A 8 6.23 -5.45 -4.79
N ASN A 9 7.51 -5.13 -4.69
CA ASN A 9 8.22 -4.41 -5.73
C ASN A 9 9.01 -5.39 -6.60
N ARG A 10 8.60 -5.52 -7.86
CA ARG A 10 9.26 -6.38 -8.86
C ARG A 10 10.17 -5.60 -9.82
N ALA A 11 10.21 -4.28 -9.71
CA ALA A 11 11.04 -3.42 -10.53
C ALA A 11 12.45 -3.26 -9.91
N GLN A 12 13.43 -2.92 -10.72
CA GLN A 12 14.79 -2.57 -10.28
C GLN A 12 14.89 -1.08 -9.85
N GLU A 13 13.78 -0.52 -9.39
CA GLU A 13 13.64 0.87 -8.93
C GLU A 13 12.83 0.87 -7.63
N ALA A 14 13.11 1.79 -6.71
CA ALA A 14 12.36 1.91 -5.46
C ALA A 14 11.02 2.64 -5.68
N HIS A 15 10.00 2.25 -4.94
CA HIS A 15 8.67 2.85 -5.04
C HIS A 15 8.09 3.14 -3.67
N ALA A 16 7.24 4.16 -3.57
CA ALA A 16 6.53 4.52 -2.34
C ALA A 16 5.05 4.19 -2.50
N PHE A 17 4.58 3.08 -1.93
CA PHE A 17 3.16 2.72 -1.99
C PHE A 17 2.34 3.65 -1.09
N HIS A 18 1.31 4.28 -1.64
CA HIS A 18 0.35 5.13 -0.93
C HIS A 18 -1.08 4.67 -1.20
N ILE A 19 -1.98 4.83 -0.23
CA ILE A 19 -3.42 4.59 -0.38
C ILE A 19 -4.24 5.70 0.25
N HIS A 20 -5.26 6.17 -0.47
CA HIS A 20 -6.16 7.21 0.02
C HIS A 20 -7.15 6.67 1.08
N GLN A 21 -7.72 7.59 1.85
CA GLN A 21 -8.85 7.41 2.79
C GLN A 21 -8.60 6.55 4.04
N ILE A 22 -7.61 5.66 4.05
CA ILE A 22 -7.27 4.85 5.22
C ILE A 22 -5.80 5.01 5.61
N HIS A 23 -5.51 4.67 6.87
CA HIS A 23 -4.17 4.27 7.26
C HIS A 23 -4.14 2.75 7.38
N PHE A 24 -2.99 2.17 7.10
CA PHE A 24 -2.70 0.76 7.31
C PHE A 24 -1.75 0.56 8.47
N LEU A 25 -1.85 -0.59 9.14
CA LEU A 25 -0.87 -1.03 10.12
C LEU A 25 0.22 -1.84 9.41
N VAL A 26 1.47 -1.45 9.56
CA VAL A 26 2.62 -2.18 8.98
C VAL A 26 2.86 -3.45 9.80
N LEU A 27 2.66 -4.61 9.18
CA LEU A 27 2.87 -5.92 9.82
C LEU A 27 4.27 -6.49 9.52
N LEU A 28 4.82 -6.19 8.34
CA LEU A 28 6.16 -6.58 7.91
C LEU A 28 6.72 -5.51 6.99
N SER A 29 7.98 -5.12 7.22
CA SER A 29 8.73 -4.18 6.40
C SER A 29 10.22 -4.57 6.37
N PRO A 30 10.95 -4.31 5.27
CA PRO A 30 12.41 -4.39 5.26
C PRO A 30 13.06 -3.45 6.30
N GLU A 31 12.40 -2.34 6.62
CA GLU A 31 12.79 -1.41 7.67
C GLU A 31 12.04 -1.73 8.97
N SER A 32 12.74 -2.27 9.97
CA SER A 32 12.12 -2.75 11.21
C SER A 32 11.48 -1.65 12.06
N SER A 33 11.94 -0.40 11.96
CA SER A 33 11.37 0.79 12.63
C SER A 33 9.94 1.10 12.20
N GLU A 34 9.53 0.66 11.01
CA GLU A 34 8.18 0.90 10.50
C GLU A 34 7.15 -0.12 11.04
N VAL A 35 7.60 -1.28 11.51
CA VAL A 35 6.68 -2.35 11.96
C VAL A 35 5.90 -1.92 13.19
N GLY A 36 4.58 -2.08 13.14
CA GLY A 36 3.66 -1.65 14.21
C GLY A 36 3.18 -0.20 14.08
N MET A 37 3.68 0.56 13.11
CA MET A 37 3.23 1.93 12.86
C MET A 37 1.98 1.97 11.98
N LEU A 38 1.12 2.97 12.24
CA LEU A 38 0.09 3.38 11.30
C LEU A 38 0.69 4.34 10.28
N ARG A 39 0.48 4.05 9.00
CA ARG A 39 0.96 4.84 7.86
C ARG A 39 -0.11 4.86 6.78
N ASP A 40 -0.04 5.85 5.90
CA ASP A 40 -0.76 5.86 4.62
C ASP A 40 0.20 5.62 3.44
N THR A 41 1.51 5.70 3.69
CA THR A 41 2.59 5.63 2.70
C THR A 41 3.76 4.83 3.24
N ILE A 42 4.36 3.96 2.41
CA ILE A 42 5.55 3.18 2.78
C ILE A 42 6.46 2.95 1.58
N SER A 43 7.77 3.05 1.80
CA SER A 43 8.78 2.77 0.79
C SER A 43 9.03 1.26 0.66
N ILE A 44 9.17 0.79 -0.57
CA ILE A 44 9.54 -0.60 -0.90
C ILE A 44 10.77 -0.54 -1.80
N PRO A 45 11.92 -1.09 -1.37
CA PRO A 45 13.18 -0.94 -2.10
C PRO A 45 13.15 -1.68 -3.44
N ALA A 46 14.07 -1.31 -4.33
CA ALA A 46 14.26 -1.95 -5.63
C ALA A 46 14.60 -3.44 -5.49
N TRP A 47 14.08 -4.26 -6.39
CA TRP A 47 14.55 -5.62 -6.57
C TRP A 47 15.97 -5.62 -7.17
N ASP A 48 16.81 -6.55 -6.73
CA ASP A 48 18.22 -6.63 -7.12
C ASP A 48 18.44 -7.23 -8.53
N GLY A 49 17.36 -7.66 -9.20
CA GLY A 49 17.40 -8.28 -10.51
C GLY A 49 17.85 -9.74 -10.53
N LYS A 50 18.13 -10.34 -9.36
CA LYS A 50 18.78 -11.66 -9.24
C LYS A 50 18.07 -12.58 -8.24
N SER A 51 17.55 -12.02 -7.15
CA SER A 51 16.88 -12.76 -6.09
C SER A 51 15.58 -13.38 -6.59
N THR A 52 15.27 -14.57 -6.13
CA THR A 52 13.96 -15.22 -6.35
C THR A 52 12.87 -14.66 -5.45
N THR A 53 13.24 -13.84 -4.46
CA THR A 53 12.32 -13.12 -3.57
C THR A 53 12.30 -11.64 -3.92
N TYR A 54 11.10 -11.08 -4.01
CA TYR A 54 10.91 -9.66 -4.25
C TYR A 54 10.88 -8.89 -2.93
N PRO A 55 11.44 -7.67 -2.88
CA PRO A 55 11.17 -6.76 -1.78
C PRO A 55 9.66 -6.57 -1.59
N GLN A 56 9.21 -6.66 -0.35
CA GLN A 56 7.79 -6.59 -0.05
C GLN A 56 7.51 -6.04 1.34
N VAL A 57 6.29 -5.56 1.52
CA VAL A 57 5.69 -5.21 2.81
C VAL A 57 4.39 -5.98 3.00
N ARG A 58 4.03 -6.23 4.26
CA ARG A 58 2.69 -6.75 4.61
C ARG A 58 1.96 -5.71 5.43
N LEU A 59 0.78 -5.32 4.96
CA LEU A 59 0.01 -4.18 5.48
C LEU A 59 -1.38 -4.65 5.88
N ARG A 60 -1.86 -4.25 7.06
CA ARG A 60 -3.24 -4.51 7.47
C ARG A 60 -4.12 -3.30 7.16
N MET A 61 -5.05 -3.52 6.24
CA MET A 61 -6.03 -2.55 5.76
C MET A 61 -7.33 -2.69 6.55
N ASP A 62 -7.84 -1.59 7.13
CA ASP A 62 -9.13 -1.58 7.82
C ASP A 62 -10.16 -0.71 7.08
N PHE A 63 -10.95 -1.36 6.22
CA PHE A 63 -12.05 -0.75 5.47
C PHE A 63 -13.39 -0.77 6.23
N ARG A 64 -13.40 -0.92 7.56
CA ARG A 64 -14.66 -0.78 8.33
C ARG A 64 -15.04 0.69 8.53
N GLY A 65 -14.04 1.57 8.56
CA GLY A 65 -14.21 3.02 8.78
C GLY A 65 -14.81 3.36 10.15
N LYS A 66 -14.79 4.65 10.52
CA LYS A 66 -15.66 5.17 11.58
C LYS A 66 -17.00 5.58 10.95
N GLY A 67 -17.94 4.63 10.92
CA GLY A 67 -19.33 4.81 10.50
C GLY A 67 -19.50 5.18 9.02
N SER A 68 -19.73 4.18 8.14
CA SER A 68 -20.16 4.27 6.72
C SER A 68 -19.46 5.27 5.78
N SER A 69 -18.48 6.02 6.26
CA SER A 69 -17.82 7.15 5.59
C SER A 69 -16.73 6.72 4.61
N ILE A 70 -16.23 5.49 4.74
CA ILE A 70 -15.17 4.96 3.88
C ILE A 70 -15.69 4.40 2.55
N ALA A 71 -17.01 4.19 2.43
CA ALA A 71 -17.58 3.65 1.20
C ALA A 71 -17.43 4.65 0.05
N GLY A 72 -16.93 4.16 -1.09
CA GLY A 72 -16.62 4.97 -2.24
C GLY A 72 -15.45 4.40 -3.04
N THR A 73 -15.04 5.12 -4.08
CA THR A 73 -13.90 4.78 -4.92
C THR A 73 -12.75 5.73 -4.61
N PHE A 74 -11.57 5.17 -4.36
CA PHE A 74 -10.35 5.94 -4.13
C PHE A 74 -9.14 5.19 -4.68
N VAL A 75 -8.00 5.85 -4.71
CA VAL A 75 -6.80 5.36 -5.38
C VAL A 75 -5.78 4.82 -4.40
N TYR A 76 -4.95 3.93 -4.91
CA TYR A 76 -3.63 3.60 -4.39
C TYR A 76 -2.63 3.75 -5.52
N HIS A 77 -1.45 4.28 -5.24
CA HIS A 77 -0.48 4.62 -6.27
C HIS A 77 0.94 4.69 -5.70
N CYS A 78 1.90 4.83 -6.61
CA CYS A 78 3.22 5.29 -6.24
C CYS A 78 3.16 6.76 -5.84
N HIS A 79 3.80 7.13 -4.74
CA HIS A 79 3.88 8.51 -4.25
C HIS A 79 5.12 9.26 -4.77
N ILE A 80 5.71 8.74 -5.86
CA ILE A 80 6.67 9.44 -6.72
C ILE A 80 5.83 10.04 -7.85
N LEU A 81 5.74 11.37 -7.91
CA LEU A 81 4.76 12.08 -8.75
C LEU A 81 4.88 11.69 -10.23
N GLU A 82 6.11 11.59 -10.74
CA GLU A 82 6.37 11.19 -12.12
C GLU A 82 5.87 9.77 -12.43
N HIS A 83 5.89 8.88 -11.44
CA HIS A 83 5.39 7.51 -11.59
C HIS A 83 3.86 7.47 -11.53
N GLU A 84 3.25 8.25 -10.63
CA GLU A 84 1.81 8.42 -10.55
C GLU A 84 1.24 8.97 -11.86
N ASP A 85 1.78 10.10 -12.33
CA ASP A 85 1.40 10.75 -13.60
C ASP A 85 1.69 9.83 -14.80
N GLY A 86 2.72 8.99 -14.70
CA GLY A 86 3.06 7.93 -15.66
C GLY A 86 2.12 6.72 -15.65
N GLY A 87 1.14 6.67 -14.73
CA GLY A 87 0.09 5.65 -14.67
C GLY A 87 0.30 4.55 -13.63
N MET A 88 1.26 4.69 -12.70
CA MET A 88 1.46 3.76 -11.58
C MET A 88 0.40 3.99 -10.48
N MET A 89 -0.87 3.90 -10.87
CA MET A 89 -2.05 4.15 -10.05
C MET A 89 -3.11 3.07 -10.31
N GLY A 90 -3.77 2.62 -9.25
CA GLY A 90 -4.96 1.78 -9.29
C GLY A 90 -6.08 2.35 -8.45
N SER A 91 -7.30 1.95 -8.73
CA SER A 91 -8.49 2.33 -7.96
C SER A 91 -9.06 1.12 -7.21
N ILE A 92 -9.53 1.36 -5.99
CA ILE A 92 -10.34 0.41 -5.21
C ILE A 92 -11.73 0.99 -4.98
N GLU A 93 -12.74 0.14 -5.07
CA GLU A 93 -14.11 0.45 -4.68
C GLU A 93 -14.45 -0.26 -3.38
N VAL A 94 -14.79 0.51 -2.34
CA VAL A 94 -15.25 -0.01 -1.06
C VAL A 94 -16.77 0.12 -0.99
N LEU A 95 -17.47 -1.01 -1.00
CA LEU A 95 -18.92 -1.06 -0.93
C LEU A 95 -19.41 -0.94 0.51
N LYS A 96 -20.59 -0.31 0.69
CA LYS A 96 -21.29 -0.37 1.97
C LYS A 96 -21.66 -1.82 2.26
N LYS A 97 -21.55 -2.19 3.54
CA LYS A 97 -22.11 -3.46 3.99
C LYS A 97 -23.64 -3.37 3.85
N ALA A 98 -24.21 -4.27 3.06
CA ALA A 98 -25.65 -4.44 2.92
C ALA A 98 -26.28 -4.92 4.25
#